data_AF-A0A9P6SQV3-F1
#
_entry.id   AF-A0A9P6SQV3-F1
#
_cell.length_a   1.000
_cell.length_b   1.000
_cell.length_c   1.000
_cell.angle_alpha   90.00
_cell.angle_beta   90.00
_cell.angle_gamma   90.00
#
_symmetry.space_group_name_H-M   'P 1'
#
loop_
_entity.id
_entity.type
_entity.pdbx_description
1 polymer ?
#
loop_
_entity_poly.entity_id
_entity_poly.type
_entity_poly.pdbx_seq_one_letter_code
_entity_poly.pdbx_strand_id
1 'polypeptide(L)' 'YRLIKWLSWLKVECGLKTEKFMVDCAKSETGAVQAVFPSASIYYCNFHVAQLWEKHLKEKST' A
#
# COMPACT_ATOMS: atom_id res chain seq x y z
N TYR A 1 1.13 6.64 11.74
CA TYR A 1 2.33 6.64 12.60
C TYR A 1 3.02 5.27 12.71
N ARG A 2 2.30 4.18 13.04
CA ARG A 2 2.92 2.83 13.18
C ARG A 2 3.54 2.28 11.89
N LEU A 3 2.82 2.37 10.76
CA LEU A 3 3.30 1.95 9.44
C LEU A 3 4.58 2.67 9.02
N ILE A 4 4.63 4.00 9.17
CA ILE A 4 5.82 4.80 8.85
C ILE A 4 7.02 4.33 9.67
N LYS A 5 6.87 4.15 10.99
CA LYS A 5 7.95 3.66 11.85
C LYS A 5 8.48 2.29 11.41
N TRP A 6 7.57 1.38 11.10
CA TRP A 6 7.94 0.03 10.66
C TRP A 6 8.66 0.05 9.30
N LEU A 7 8.16 0.84 8.34
CA LEU A 7 8.82 1.04 7.04
C LEU A 7 10.19 1.70 7.17
N SER A 8 10.34 2.70 8.06
CA SER A 8 11.63 3.32 8.37
C SER A 8 12.62 2.32 8.96
N TRP A 9 12.17 1.45 9.87
CA TRP A 9 12.99 0.38 10.42
C TRP A 9 13.45 -0.60 9.34
N LEU A 10 12.55 -1.05 8.46
CA LEU A 10 12.92 -1.91 7.32
C LEU A 10 13.95 -1.24 6.40
N LYS A 11 13.79 0.06 6.13
CA LYS A 11 14.71 0.82 5.27
C LYS A 11 16.11 0.94 5.89
N VAL A 12 16.18 1.32 7.16
CA VAL A 12 17.43 1.71 7.83
C VAL A 12 18.12 0.50 8.45
N GLU A 13 17.40 -0.27 9.27
CA GLU A 13 17.99 -1.35 10.06
C GLU A 13 18.09 -2.65 9.26
N CYS A 14 17.12 -2.93 8.38
CA CYS A 14 17.15 -4.13 7.54
C CYS A 14 17.78 -3.88 6.16
N GLY A 15 18.12 -2.64 5.84
CA GLY A 15 18.70 -2.27 4.55
C GLY A 15 17.79 -2.53 3.34
N LEU A 16 16.46 -2.50 3.54
CA LEU A 16 15.50 -2.73 2.45
C LEU A 16 15.67 -1.66 1.36
N LYS A 17 16.10 -2.12 0.17
CA LYS A 17 16.22 -1.30 -1.04
C LYS A 17 15.23 -1.82 -2.06
N THR A 18 14.03 -1.24 -2.07
CA THR A 18 13.03 -1.51 -3.10
C THR A 18 12.51 -0.21 -3.68
N GLU A 19 12.24 -0.25 -4.97
CA GLU A 19 11.67 0.86 -5.74
C GLU A 19 10.19 0.62 -6.05
N LYS A 20 9.66 -0.55 -5.69
CA LYS A 20 8.29 -0.96 -6.00
C LYS A 20 7.64 -1.52 -4.74
N PHE A 21 6.48 -0.97 -4.41
CA PHE A 21 5.63 -1.47 -3.34
C PHE A 21 4.27 -1.86 -3.92
N MET A 22 3.74 -2.97 -3.43
CA MET A 22 2.35 -3.33 -3.62
C MET A 22 1.64 -3.11 -2.29
N VAL A 23 0.56 -2.36 -2.31
CA VAL A 23 -0.26 -2.03 -1.13
C VAL A 23 -1.69 -2.49 -1.36
N ASP A 24 -2.43 -2.65 -0.26
CA ASP A 24 -3.89 -2.66 -0.33
C ASP A 24 -4.37 -1.29 -0.88
N CYS A 25 -5.60 -1.21 -1.40
CA CYS A 25 -6.21 0.02 -1.89
C CYS A 25 -6.51 1.05 -0.77
N ALA A 26 -5.74 1.02 0.31
CA ALA A 26 -5.86 1.89 1.47
C ALA A 26 -4.97 3.13 1.34
N LYS A 27 -5.58 4.32 1.42
CA LYS A 27 -4.85 5.61 1.40
C LYS A 27 -3.76 5.70 2.48
N SER A 28 -3.97 5.04 3.62
CA SER A 28 -3.01 5.00 4.73
C SER A 28 -1.71 4.30 4.37
N GLU A 29 -1.76 3.22 3.59
CA GLU A 29 -0.57 2.47 3.17
C GLU A 29 0.19 3.24 2.10
N THR A 30 -0.52 3.74 1.08
CA THR A 30 0.06 4.60 0.04
C THR A 30 0.78 5.80 0.65
N GLY A 31 0.14 6.51 1.59
CA GLY A 31 0.76 7.66 2.25
C GLY A 31 1.98 7.30 3.09
N ALA A 32 1.96 6.16 3.77
CA ALA A 32 3.11 5.72 4.57
C ALA A 32 4.31 5.32 3.70
N VAL A 33 4.07 4.61 2.58
CA VAL A 33 5.12 4.26 1.63
C VAL A 33 5.72 5.52 1.00
N GLN A 34 4.89 6.45 0.52
CA GLN A 34 5.36 7.71 -0.08
C GLN A 34 6.22 8.54 0.90
N ALA A 35 5.89 8.51 2.19
CA ALA A 35 6.64 9.24 3.22
C ALA A 35 8.04 8.66 3.46
N VAL A 36 8.23 7.34 3.36
CA VAL A 36 9.51 6.68 3.68
C VAL A 36 10.35 6.41 2.42
N PHE A 37 9.69 6.11 1.30
CA PHE A 37 10.25 5.80 0.00
C PHE A 37 9.66 6.73 -1.07
N PRO A 38 10.03 8.02 -1.09
CA PRO A 38 9.37 9.03 -1.92
C PRO A 38 9.54 8.80 -3.43
N SER A 39 10.58 8.07 -3.84
CA SER A 39 10.85 7.71 -5.24
C SER A 39 10.26 6.36 -5.66
N ALA A 40 9.59 5.64 -4.76
CA ALA A 40 9.08 4.32 -5.08
C ALA A 40 7.75 4.39 -5.85
N SER A 41 7.60 3.48 -6.82
CA SER A 41 6.35 3.22 -7.51
C SER A 41 5.42 2.40 -6.62
N ILE A 42 4.17 2.85 -6.49
CA ILE A 42 3.15 2.19 -5.68
C ILE A 42 2.12 1.54 -6.61
N TYR A 43 1.90 0.24 -6.41
CA TYR A 43 0.92 -0.57 -7.13
C TYR A 43 -0.15 -1.05 -6.15
N TYR A 44 -1.37 -1.22 -6.64
CA TYR A 44 -2.44 -1.86 -5.87
C TYR A 44 -2.44 -3.36 -6.07
N CYS A 45 -2.71 -4.09 -5.00
CA CYS A 45 -2.87 -5.53 -5.06
C CYS A 45 -4.12 -5.92 -5.87
N ASN A 46 -3.94 -6.67 -6.96
CA ASN A 46 -5.04 -7.12 -7.82
C ASN A 46 -6.13 -7.88 -7.05
N PHE A 47 -5.74 -8.66 -6.03
CA PHE A 47 -6.69 -9.40 -5.20
C PHE A 47 -7.63 -8.46 -4.44
N HIS A 48 -7.09 -7.46 -3.74
CA HIS A 48 -7.91 -6.49 -3.01
C HIS A 48 -8.72 -5.58 -3.93
N VAL A 49 -8.16 -5.20 -5.09
CA VAL A 49 -8.92 -4.48 -6.14
C VAL A 49 -10.13 -5.29 -6.60
N ALA A 50 -9.94 -6.58 -6.89
CA ALA A 50 -11.03 -7.46 -7.31
C ALA A 50 -12.12 -7.59 -6.24
N GLN A 51 -11.73 -7.77 -4.97
CA GLN A 51 -12.68 -7.84 -3.87
C GLN A 51 -13.48 -6.54 -3.69
N LEU A 52 -12.82 -5.38 -3.79
CA LEU A 52 -13.49 -4.08 -3.72
C LEU A 52 -14.47 -3.87 -4.89
N TRP A 53 -14.07 -4.31 -6.08
CA TRP A 53 -14.92 -4.26 -7.26
C TRP A 53 -16.17 -5.13 -7.09
N GLU A 54 -16.02 -6.38 -6.63
CA GLU A 54 -17.16 -7.27 -6.36
C GLU A 54 -18.10 -6.70 -5.30
N LYS A 55 -17.56 -6.10 -4.23
CA LYS A 55 -18.36 -5.44 -3.19
C LYS A 55 -19.16 -4.28 -3.76
N HIS A 56 -18.52 -3.42 -4.55
CA HIS A 56 -19.16 -2.28 -5.21
C HIS A 56 -20.27 -2.70 -6.17
N LEU A 57 -20.07 -3.78 -6.93
CA LEU A 57 -21.12 -4.32 -7.80
C LEU A 57 -22.34 -4.81 -6.99
N LYS A 58 -22.11 -5.47 -5.85
CA LYS A 58 -23.20 -5.94 -4.97
C LYS A 58 -24.00 -4.77 -4.39
N GLU A 59 -23.32 -3.73 -3.92
CA GLU A 59 -23.96 -2.52 -3.38
C GLU A 59 -24.80 -1.75 -4.41
N LYS A 60 -24.41 -1.77 -5.68
CA LYS A 60 -25.15 -1.13 -6.78
C LYS A 60 -26.32 -1.95 -7.34
N SER A 61 -26.39 -3.22 -6.97
CA SER A 61 -27.44 -4.14 -7.46
C SER A 61 -28.64 -4.22 -6.50
N THR A 62 -28.61 -3.46 -5.40
CA THR A 62 -29.64 -3.38 -4.36
C THR A 62 -30.19 -1.96 -4.31
#